data_AF-A0A7T0REP0-F1
#
_entry.id   AF-A0A7T0REP0-F1
#
_cell.length_a   1.000
_cell.length_b   1.000
_cell.length_c   1.000
_cell.angle_alpha   90.00
_cell.angle_beta   90.00
_cell.angle_gamma   90.00
#
_symmetry.space_group_name_H-M   'P 1'
#
loop_
_entity.id
_entity.type
_entity.pdbx_description
1 polymer ?
#
loop_
_entity_poly.entity_id
_entity_poly.type
_entity_poly.pdbx_seq_one_letter_code
_entity_poly.pdbx_strand_id
1 'polypeptide(L)'
;MRISRLLTPLAAAVLVAGCATSDPYGGGQTQRSSTATGTGIGAVVGAAAGALSGDGSTSRRDRALIGAAVGAAAGAGIGAYMDRQEQQLRQNLEGSRIEIDRRGDDIVLNMPSSVTFGFDSAELTSQARSSLNEVANVVSEYADTRINIAGHTDSTGDEAYNQRLSERRAQAVGSYLNQNGVSSMRLSTRGYGESQPVASNETESGRSQNRRVEITLTPTGEGQRQGG
;
A
#
# COMPACT_ATOMS: atom_id res chain seq x y z
N MET A 1 63.23 23.59 -19.06
CA MET A 1 62.64 23.06 -17.80
C MET A 1 61.25 23.69 -17.67
N ARG A 2 60.14 23.07 -18.09
CA ARG A 2 59.37 21.97 -17.43
C ARG A 2 59.26 22.26 -15.92
N ILE A 3 58.06 22.48 -15.36
CA ILE A 3 57.18 21.41 -14.90
C ILE A 3 55.71 21.89 -14.83
N SER A 4 54.85 21.13 -15.51
CA SER A 4 53.39 21.12 -15.46
C SER A 4 52.88 20.66 -14.08
N ARG A 5 51.85 21.29 -13.52
CA ARG A 5 51.13 20.76 -12.35
C ARG A 5 49.77 20.22 -12.78
N LEU A 6 49.59 18.94 -12.46
CA LEU A 6 48.51 18.06 -12.87
C LEU A 6 47.14 18.44 -12.28
N LEU A 7 46.11 18.26 -13.11
CA LEU A 7 44.75 17.98 -12.70
C LEU A 7 44.71 16.70 -11.85
N THR A 8 44.09 16.77 -10.68
CA THR A 8 43.53 15.61 -9.99
C THR A 8 42.01 15.80 -9.91
N PRO A 9 41.19 15.00 -10.63
CA PRO A 9 39.77 14.96 -10.36
C PRO A 9 39.57 14.25 -9.02
N LEU A 10 38.97 14.95 -8.06
CA LEU A 10 38.53 14.38 -6.79
C LEU A 10 37.41 13.37 -7.09
N ALA A 11 37.77 12.10 -7.18
CA ALA A 11 36.82 11.00 -7.28
C ALA A 11 35.96 10.98 -6.00
N ALA A 12 34.71 11.39 -6.12
CA ALA A 12 33.70 11.18 -5.09
C ALA A 12 33.37 9.69 -5.04
N ALA A 13 34.09 8.95 -4.18
CA ALA A 13 33.73 7.60 -3.82
C ALA A 13 32.40 7.64 -3.05
N VAL A 14 31.30 7.33 -3.73
CA VAL A 14 30.02 7.00 -3.11
C VAL A 14 30.22 5.69 -2.38
N LEU A 15 30.61 5.76 -1.10
CA LEU A 15 30.55 4.62 -0.20
C LEU A 15 29.07 4.36 0.06
N VAL A 16 28.52 3.36 -0.64
CA VAL A 16 27.29 2.68 -0.22
C VAL A 16 27.63 1.96 1.08
N ALA A 17 27.55 2.69 2.19
CA ALA A 17 27.60 2.12 3.53
C ALA A 17 26.25 1.41 3.75
N GLY A 18 26.18 0.15 3.36
CA GLY A 18 25.17 -0.77 3.86
C GLY A 18 25.38 -0.92 5.36
N CYS A 19 24.59 -0.21 6.16
CA CYS A 19 24.52 -0.48 7.59
C CYS A 19 23.70 -1.74 7.78
N ALA A 20 24.41 -2.85 7.99
CA ALA A 20 23.84 -4.04 8.59
C ALA A 20 23.23 -3.65 9.94
N THR A 21 21.94 -3.94 10.08
CA THR A 21 21.25 -3.97 11.38
C THR A 21 21.91 -5.06 12.22
N SER A 22 22.67 -4.67 13.23
CA SER A 22 23.13 -5.60 14.27
C SER A 22 22.01 -5.79 15.28
N ASP A 23 21.35 -6.92 15.16
CA ASP A 23 20.37 -7.45 16.10
C ASP A 23 21.06 -7.70 17.46
N PRO A 24 20.60 -7.12 18.59
CA PRO A 24 21.19 -7.39 19.89
C PRO A 24 20.69 -8.71 20.51
N TYR A 25 19.81 -9.47 19.85
CA TYR A 25 19.37 -10.78 20.32
C TYR A 25 19.53 -11.84 19.22
N GLY A 26 20.45 -12.77 19.44
CA GLY A 26 20.82 -13.80 18.48
C GLY A 26 19.68 -14.74 18.10
N GLY A 27 19.53 -14.97 16.80
CA GLY A 27 18.65 -15.99 16.23
C GLY A 27 18.61 -15.88 14.72
N GLY A 28 19.60 -16.46 14.03
CA GLY A 28 19.69 -16.39 12.57
C GLY A 28 18.54 -17.11 11.88
N GLN A 29 17.73 -16.36 11.12
CA GLN A 29 17.25 -16.74 9.79
C GLN A 29 17.04 -15.47 8.95
N THR A 30 17.77 -15.39 7.85
CA THR A 30 17.65 -14.32 6.84
C THR A 30 16.35 -14.50 6.07
N GLN A 31 15.23 -14.04 6.62
CA GLN A 31 14.05 -13.73 5.82
C GLN A 31 14.18 -12.29 5.34
N ARG A 32 14.37 -12.10 4.03
CA ARG A 32 14.14 -10.82 3.36
C ARG A 32 12.65 -10.51 3.46
N SER A 33 12.23 -9.88 4.55
CA SER A 33 10.97 -9.15 4.57
C SER A 33 11.17 -7.87 3.77
N SER A 34 10.24 -7.60 2.84
CA SER A 34 10.16 -6.36 2.07
C SER A 34 9.83 -5.12 2.91
N THR A 35 9.83 -5.25 4.25
CA THR A 35 9.67 -4.17 5.23
C THR A 35 10.85 -3.18 5.25
N ALA A 36 11.97 -3.50 4.60
CA ALA A 36 13.19 -2.68 4.61
C ALA A 36 13.18 -1.46 3.66
N THR A 37 12.19 -1.32 2.76
CA THR A 37 12.19 -0.20 1.79
C THR A 37 11.44 1.05 2.30
N GLY A 38 10.50 0.89 3.24
CA GLY A 38 9.71 2.02 3.78
C GLY A 38 10.36 2.77 4.95
N THR A 39 11.27 2.14 5.69
CA THR A 39 11.82 2.66 6.95
C THR A 39 13.04 3.57 6.79
N GLY A 40 13.69 3.59 5.62
CA GLY A 40 14.92 4.37 5.40
C GLY A 40 14.73 5.77 4.82
N ILE A 41 13.66 6.01 4.05
CA ILE A 41 13.51 7.24 3.26
C ILE A 41 13.28 8.46 4.17
N GLY A 42 12.43 8.33 5.18
CA GLY A 42 12.16 9.40 6.13
C GLY A 42 13.37 9.78 6.97
N ALA A 43 14.17 8.80 7.40
CA ALA A 43 15.38 9.02 8.17
C ALA A 43 16.45 9.78 7.37
N VAL A 44 16.64 9.45 6.09
CA VAL A 44 17.64 10.12 5.22
C VAL A 44 17.20 11.56 4.89
N VAL A 45 15.94 11.76 4.52
CA VAL A 45 15.40 13.10 4.21
C VAL A 45 15.42 13.98 5.46
N GLY A 46 15.01 13.44 6.60
CA GLY A 46 15.06 14.13 7.89
C GLY A 46 16.49 14.50 8.30
N ALA A 47 17.46 13.60 8.13
CA ALA A 47 18.86 13.88 8.43
C ALA A 47 19.43 15.02 7.59
N ALA A 48 19.14 15.02 6.29
CA ALA A 48 19.58 16.07 5.37
C ALA A 48 18.95 17.42 5.72
N ALA A 49 17.63 17.45 5.96
CA ALA A 49 16.92 18.66 6.37
C ALA A 49 17.42 19.20 7.73
N GLY A 50 17.62 18.32 8.72
CA GLY A 50 18.16 18.68 10.02
C GLY A 50 19.57 19.24 9.95
N ALA A 51 20.45 18.65 9.13
CA ALA A 51 21.82 19.13 8.93
C ALA A 51 21.91 20.54 8.32
N LEU A 52 20.88 20.96 7.58
CA LEU A 52 20.82 22.25 6.89
C LEU A 52 20.04 23.33 7.67
N SER A 53 19.28 22.95 8.69
CA SER A 53 18.42 23.86 9.44
C SER A 53 19.17 24.47 10.64
N GLY A 54 19.52 25.76 10.55
CA GLY A 54 19.94 26.61 11.69
C GLY A 54 21.36 27.21 11.64
N ASP A 55 21.55 28.34 12.31
CA ASP A 55 22.80 29.11 12.43
C ASP A 55 23.24 29.29 13.91
N GLY A 56 23.24 28.20 14.69
CA GLY A 56 23.55 28.26 16.13
C GLY A 56 24.63 27.26 16.60
N SER A 57 24.87 27.26 17.91
CA SER A 57 25.90 26.50 18.67
C SER A 57 25.75 24.96 18.65
N THR A 58 24.78 24.42 17.92
CA THR A 58 24.54 22.96 17.81
C THR A 58 25.26 22.38 16.59
N SER A 59 26.02 21.30 16.79
CA SER A 59 26.78 20.63 15.74
C SER A 59 25.88 20.09 14.62
N ARG A 60 26.38 20.11 13.38
CA ARG A 60 25.65 19.59 12.20
C ARG A 60 25.25 18.11 12.36
N ARG A 61 26.07 17.30 13.04
CA ARG A 61 25.78 15.88 13.33
C ARG A 61 24.60 15.71 14.28
N ASP A 62 24.53 16.48 15.36
CA ASP A 62 23.44 16.39 16.33
C ASP A 62 22.11 16.80 15.69
N ARG A 63 22.13 17.83 14.84
CA ARG A 63 20.95 18.24 14.07
C ARG A 63 20.56 17.24 12.98
N ALA A 64 21.53 16.62 12.33
CA ALA A 64 21.28 15.52 11.41
C ALA A 64 20.66 14.32 12.15
N LEU A 65 21.10 14.01 13.37
CA LEU A 65 20.53 12.93 14.19
C LEU A 65 19.12 13.27 14.66
N ILE A 66 18.87 14.49 15.12
CA ILE A 66 17.52 14.96 15.48
C ILE A 66 16.61 14.93 14.25
N GLY A 67 17.09 15.43 13.12
CA GLY A 67 16.37 15.38 11.85
C GLY A 67 16.09 13.96 11.40
N ALA A 68 17.06 13.04 11.53
CA ALA A 68 16.90 11.63 11.23
C ALA A 68 15.84 10.99 12.14
N ALA A 69 15.86 11.28 13.44
CA ALA A 69 14.91 10.76 14.40
C ALA A 69 13.49 11.26 14.13
N VAL A 70 13.32 12.56 13.84
CA VAL A 70 12.02 13.15 13.48
C VAL A 70 11.52 12.60 12.15
N GLY A 71 12.39 12.48 11.15
CA GLY A 71 12.07 11.90 9.85
C GLY A 71 11.72 10.41 9.91
N ALA A 72 12.34 9.66 10.83
CA ALA A 72 12.00 8.27 11.10
C ALA A 72 10.64 8.13 11.82
N ALA A 73 10.35 8.99 12.80
CA ALA A 73 9.11 8.94 13.57
C ALA A 73 7.86 9.20 12.73
N ALA A 74 7.94 10.14 11.77
CA ALA A 74 6.80 10.46 10.90
C ALA A 74 6.34 9.27 10.03
N GLY A 75 7.29 8.45 9.55
CA GLY A 75 6.98 7.25 8.77
C GLY A 75 6.55 6.04 9.61
N ALA A 76 7.09 5.89 10.82
CA ALA A 76 6.81 4.73 11.68
C ALA A 76 5.34 4.64 12.13
N GLY A 77 4.68 5.77 12.36
CA GLY A 77 3.29 5.80 12.84
C GLY A 77 2.28 5.27 11.83
N ILE A 78 2.43 5.64 10.56
CA ILE A 78 1.54 5.18 9.47
C ILE A 78 1.77 3.69 9.20
N GLY A 79 3.04 3.26 9.16
CA GLY A 79 3.40 1.85 8.99
C GLY A 79 2.75 0.97 10.07
N ALA A 80 2.93 1.30 11.34
CA ALA A 80 2.39 0.51 12.46
C ALA A 80 0.85 0.45 12.46
N TYR A 81 0.18 1.54 12.05
CA TYR A 81 -1.28 1.57 11.91
C TYR A 81 -1.75 0.60 10.82
N MET A 82 -1.17 0.71 9.62
CA MET A 82 -1.52 -0.12 8.49
C MET A 82 -1.14 -1.59 8.73
N ASP A 83 -0.06 -1.87 9.47
CA ASP A 83 0.34 -3.24 9.81
C ASP A 83 -0.68 -3.93 10.72
N ARG A 84 -1.24 -3.22 11.71
CA ARG A 84 -2.32 -3.74 12.57
C ARG A 84 -3.60 -3.97 11.78
N GLN A 85 -3.94 -3.00 10.93
CA GLN A 85 -5.10 -3.10 10.05
C GLN A 85 -4.99 -4.31 9.11
N GLU A 86 -3.82 -4.50 8.48
CA GLU A 86 -3.55 -5.64 7.61
C GLU A 86 -3.64 -6.96 8.37
N GLN A 87 -3.04 -7.05 9.55
CA GLN A 87 -3.08 -8.25 10.37
C GLN A 87 -4.52 -8.65 10.72
N GLN A 88 -5.35 -7.68 11.10
CA GLN A 88 -6.75 -7.93 11.43
C GLN A 88 -7.58 -8.31 10.22
N LEU A 89 -7.36 -7.67 9.06
CA LEU A 89 -7.96 -8.09 7.80
C LEU A 89 -7.56 -9.53 7.46
N ARG A 90 -6.28 -9.88 7.58
CA ARG A 90 -5.80 -11.24 7.32
C ARG A 90 -6.53 -12.25 8.19
N GLN A 91 -6.62 -12.01 9.49
CA GLN A 91 -7.31 -12.87 10.45
C GLN A 91 -8.80 -13.03 10.14
N ASN A 92 -9.53 -11.92 9.95
CA ASN A 92 -10.97 -11.97 9.71
C ASN A 92 -11.33 -12.57 8.35
N LEU A 93 -10.42 -12.46 7.37
CA LEU A 93 -10.61 -12.97 6.02
C LEU A 93 -9.95 -14.34 5.80
N GLU A 94 -9.48 -15.01 6.85
CA GLU A 94 -8.97 -16.38 6.75
C GLU A 94 -10.04 -17.31 6.13
N GLY A 95 -9.64 -18.03 5.08
CA GLY A 95 -10.55 -18.91 4.34
C GLY A 95 -11.50 -18.22 3.34
N SER A 96 -11.52 -16.89 3.26
CA SER A 96 -12.42 -16.13 2.38
C SER A 96 -12.04 -16.14 0.90
N ARG A 97 -10.90 -16.74 0.52
CA ARG A 97 -10.27 -16.69 -0.82
C ARG A 97 -9.96 -15.27 -1.32
N ILE A 98 -9.95 -14.29 -0.43
CA ILE A 98 -9.49 -12.93 -0.71
C ILE A 98 -8.00 -12.91 -0.48
N GLU A 99 -7.27 -12.40 -1.47
CA GLU A 99 -5.83 -12.20 -1.35
C GLU A 99 -5.57 -10.80 -0.79
N ILE A 100 -4.60 -10.68 0.11
CA ILE A 100 -4.23 -9.42 0.74
C ILE A 100 -2.77 -9.14 0.42
N ASP A 101 -2.53 -8.04 -0.28
CA ASP A 101 -1.21 -7.59 -0.71
C ASP A 101 -0.87 -6.24 -0.09
N ARG A 102 0.41 -6.07 0.26
CA ARG A 102 0.95 -4.78 0.70
C ARG A 102 1.66 -4.10 -0.47
N ARG A 103 1.20 -2.91 -0.88
CA ARG A 103 1.78 -2.11 -1.97
C ARG A 103 2.25 -0.76 -1.43
N GLY A 104 3.48 -0.71 -0.91
CA GLY A 104 3.98 0.46 -0.19
C GLY A 104 3.20 0.64 1.12
N ASP A 105 2.56 1.80 1.29
CA ASP A 105 1.72 2.08 2.46
C ASP A 105 0.26 1.61 2.28
N ASP A 106 -0.13 1.20 1.07
CA ASP A 106 -1.48 0.74 0.76
C ASP A 106 -1.67 -0.75 1.06
N ILE A 107 -2.85 -1.10 1.59
CA ILE A 107 -3.32 -2.50 1.64
C ILE A 107 -4.25 -2.71 0.46
N VAL A 108 -4.01 -3.76 -0.34
CA VAL A 108 -4.88 -4.14 -1.46
C VAL A 108 -5.51 -5.48 -1.19
N LEU A 109 -6.84 -5.51 -1.18
CA LEU A 109 -7.66 -6.71 -1.11
C LEU A 109 -8.05 -7.08 -2.53
N ASN A 110 -7.62 -8.24 -3.01
CA ASN A 110 -7.98 -8.76 -4.32
C ASN A 110 -9.06 -9.83 -4.17
N MET A 111 -10.23 -9.54 -4.75
CA MET A 111 -11.41 -10.38 -4.69
C MET A 111 -11.72 -10.94 -6.08
N PRO A 112 -11.49 -12.25 -6.32
CA PRO A 112 -11.84 -12.87 -7.60
C PRO A 112 -13.34 -12.77 -7.88
N SER A 113 -13.69 -12.45 -9.13
CA SER A 113 -15.10 -12.24 -9.52
C SER A 113 -15.95 -13.49 -9.33
N SER A 114 -15.39 -14.69 -9.51
CA SER A 114 -16.08 -15.97 -9.33
C SER A 114 -16.50 -16.26 -7.89
N VAL A 115 -15.82 -15.65 -6.92
CA VAL A 115 -16.17 -15.73 -5.49
C VAL A 115 -17.08 -14.56 -5.11
N THR A 116 -16.88 -13.42 -5.74
CA THR A 116 -17.51 -12.15 -5.37
C THR A 116 -18.92 -12.01 -5.93
N PHE A 117 -19.15 -12.47 -7.17
CA PHE A 117 -20.38 -12.24 -7.91
C PHE A 117 -20.98 -13.52 -8.51
N GLY A 118 -22.28 -13.48 -8.78
CA GLY A 118 -22.92 -14.44 -9.68
C GLY A 118 -22.40 -14.33 -11.13
N PHE A 119 -22.63 -15.38 -11.92
CA PHE A 119 -22.26 -15.40 -13.34
C PHE A 119 -22.86 -14.22 -14.09
N ASP A 120 -22.00 -13.48 -14.82
CA ASP A 120 -22.34 -12.28 -15.59
C ASP A 120 -23.18 -11.23 -14.83
N SER A 121 -23.05 -11.21 -13.50
CA SER A 121 -23.84 -10.36 -12.62
C SER A 121 -22.95 -9.41 -11.81
N ALA A 122 -23.58 -8.36 -11.26
CA ALA A 122 -23.02 -7.51 -10.22
C ALA A 122 -23.63 -7.82 -8.84
N GLU A 123 -24.45 -8.87 -8.74
CA GLU A 123 -25.01 -9.33 -7.47
C GLU A 123 -23.95 -10.06 -6.64
N LEU A 124 -23.74 -9.57 -5.43
CA LEU A 124 -22.78 -10.12 -4.47
C LEU A 124 -23.28 -11.48 -3.93
N THR A 125 -22.40 -12.47 -3.94
CA THR A 125 -22.67 -13.78 -3.32
C THR A 125 -22.77 -13.65 -1.79
N SER A 126 -23.43 -14.61 -1.14
CA SER A 126 -23.50 -14.64 0.33
C SER A 126 -22.11 -14.69 0.98
N GLN A 127 -21.17 -15.44 0.37
CA GLN A 127 -19.79 -15.49 0.84
C GLN A 127 -19.11 -14.13 0.72
N ALA A 128 -19.28 -13.44 -0.41
CA ALA A 128 -18.72 -12.12 -0.61
C ALA A 128 -19.27 -11.10 0.38
N ARG A 129 -20.57 -11.16 0.66
CA ARG A 129 -21.24 -10.30 1.66
C ARG A 129 -20.66 -10.51 3.06
N SER A 130 -20.41 -11.75 3.47
CA SER A 130 -19.76 -12.04 4.76
C SER A 130 -18.35 -11.47 4.82
N SER A 131 -17.54 -11.68 3.79
CA SER A 131 -16.18 -11.13 3.74
C SER A 131 -16.17 -9.60 3.71
N LEU A 132 -17.06 -8.98 2.95
CA LEU A 132 -17.18 -7.52 2.89
C LEU A 132 -17.69 -6.93 4.21
N ASN A 133 -18.47 -7.69 4.99
CA ASN A 133 -18.85 -7.27 6.35
C ASN A 133 -17.63 -7.21 7.27
N GLU A 134 -16.74 -8.21 7.19
CA GLU A 134 -15.47 -8.17 7.92
C GLU A 134 -14.58 -7.00 7.49
N VAL A 135 -14.49 -6.74 6.19
CA VAL A 135 -13.79 -5.56 5.67
C VAL A 135 -14.42 -4.28 6.23
N ALA A 136 -15.76 -4.16 6.23
CA ALA A 136 -16.47 -3.00 6.75
C ALA A 136 -16.20 -2.77 8.25
N ASN A 137 -16.17 -3.84 9.04
CA ASN A 137 -15.85 -3.79 10.47
C ASN A 137 -14.43 -3.25 10.68
N VAL A 138 -13.45 -3.81 9.97
CA VAL A 138 -12.05 -3.38 10.12
C VAL A 138 -11.87 -1.94 9.65
N VAL A 139 -12.33 -1.56 8.46
CA VAL A 139 -12.14 -0.16 8.00
C VAL A 139 -12.92 0.86 8.82
N SER A 140 -13.92 0.44 9.60
CA SER A 140 -14.61 1.31 10.56
C SER A 140 -13.79 1.54 11.82
N GLU A 141 -13.07 0.53 12.31
CA GLU A 141 -12.10 0.66 13.41
C GLU A 141 -10.89 1.51 12.99
N TYR A 142 -10.43 1.33 11.75
CA TYR A 142 -9.33 2.08 11.16
C TYR A 142 -9.86 3.17 10.21
N ALA A 143 -10.35 4.26 10.80
CA ALA A 143 -11.03 5.34 10.09
C ALA A 143 -10.13 6.22 9.20
N ASP A 144 -8.81 6.23 9.40
CA ASP A 144 -7.86 7.14 8.75
C ASP A 144 -7.40 6.66 7.37
N THR A 145 -8.24 5.90 6.67
CA THR A 145 -7.98 5.41 5.31
C THR A 145 -9.05 5.85 4.31
N ARG A 146 -8.59 6.16 3.10
CA ARG A 146 -9.44 6.22 1.89
C ARG A 146 -9.53 4.83 1.28
N ILE A 147 -10.67 4.54 0.68
CA ILE A 147 -11.02 3.22 0.17
C ILE A 147 -11.37 3.39 -1.30
N ASN A 148 -10.49 2.90 -2.17
CA ASN A 148 -10.70 2.88 -3.61
C ASN A 148 -11.09 1.49 -4.06
N ILE A 149 -12.17 1.38 -4.83
CA ILE A 149 -12.74 0.11 -5.27
C ILE A 149 -12.67 0.09 -6.80
N ALA A 150 -11.90 -0.84 -7.34
CA ALA A 150 -11.63 -0.96 -8.76
C ALA A 150 -12.20 -2.27 -9.30
N GLY A 151 -13.11 -2.18 -10.28
CA GLY A 151 -13.63 -3.34 -10.99
C GLY A 151 -12.83 -3.64 -12.25
N HIS A 152 -12.56 -4.92 -12.50
CA HIS A 152 -11.81 -5.38 -13.68
C HIS A 152 -12.49 -6.59 -14.34
N THR A 153 -12.33 -6.71 -15.65
CA THR A 153 -12.74 -7.87 -16.45
C THR A 153 -11.53 -8.48 -17.16
N ASP A 154 -11.74 -9.64 -17.78
CA ASP A 154 -10.84 -10.11 -18.82
C ASP A 154 -11.16 -9.45 -20.17
N SER A 155 -10.41 -9.81 -21.21
CA SER A 155 -10.58 -9.26 -22.57
C SER A 155 -11.62 -10.01 -23.42
N THR A 156 -12.50 -10.79 -22.81
CA THR A 156 -13.53 -11.54 -23.54
C THR A 156 -14.78 -10.67 -23.66
N GLY A 157 -15.33 -10.57 -24.87
CA GLY A 157 -16.56 -9.83 -25.13
C GLY A 157 -16.31 -8.40 -25.62
N ASP A 158 -17.35 -7.57 -25.53
CA ASP A 158 -17.33 -6.19 -25.99
C ASP A 158 -16.72 -5.27 -24.92
N GLU A 159 -15.81 -4.38 -25.32
CA GLU A 159 -15.11 -3.46 -24.41
C GLU A 159 -16.09 -2.57 -23.63
N ALA A 160 -17.12 -2.03 -24.29
CA ALA A 160 -18.09 -1.16 -23.65
C ALA A 160 -18.99 -1.95 -22.68
N TYR A 161 -19.29 -3.21 -22.99
CA TYR A 161 -19.94 -4.13 -22.07
C TYR A 161 -19.08 -4.38 -20.83
N ASN A 162 -17.81 -4.73 -21.02
CA ASN A 162 -16.85 -5.00 -19.97
C ASN A 162 -16.65 -3.79 -19.04
N GLN A 163 -16.57 -2.59 -19.63
CA GLN A 163 -16.52 -1.33 -18.88
C GLN A 163 -17.74 -1.18 -17.97
N ARG A 164 -18.96 -1.27 -18.51
CA ARG A 164 -20.20 -1.16 -17.71
C ARG A 164 -20.33 -2.25 -16.65
N LEU A 165 -19.92 -3.48 -16.96
CA LEU A 165 -19.95 -4.58 -15.99
C LEU A 165 -18.99 -4.31 -14.82
N SER A 166 -17.77 -3.89 -15.12
CA SER A 166 -16.77 -3.56 -14.10
C SER A 166 -17.21 -2.40 -13.20
N GLU A 167 -17.85 -1.36 -13.76
CA GLU A 167 -18.39 -0.23 -13.02
C GLU A 167 -19.50 -0.67 -12.07
N ARG A 168 -20.47 -1.45 -12.56
CA ARG A 168 -21.57 -1.97 -11.73
C ARG A 168 -21.06 -2.83 -10.57
N ARG A 169 -20.02 -3.66 -10.81
CA ARG A 169 -19.40 -4.49 -9.77
C ARG A 169 -18.69 -3.66 -8.72
N ALA A 170 -17.90 -2.66 -9.13
CA ALA A 170 -17.24 -1.75 -8.20
C ALA A 170 -18.29 -0.96 -7.37
N GLN A 171 -19.35 -0.49 -8.01
CA GLN A 171 -20.44 0.22 -7.34
C GLN A 171 -21.21 -0.68 -6.37
N ALA A 172 -21.45 -1.95 -6.71
CA ALA A 172 -22.12 -2.90 -5.84
C ALA A 172 -21.33 -3.13 -4.54
N VAL A 173 -20.01 -3.30 -4.65
CA VAL A 173 -19.11 -3.42 -3.49
C VAL A 173 -19.10 -2.14 -2.65
N GLY A 174 -18.94 -0.98 -3.28
CA GLY A 174 -18.95 0.30 -2.57
C GLY A 174 -20.28 0.59 -1.87
N SER A 175 -21.39 0.29 -2.54
CA SER A 175 -22.73 0.44 -1.96
C SER A 175 -22.93 -0.50 -0.77
N TYR A 176 -22.41 -1.72 -0.85
CA TYR A 176 -22.49 -2.68 0.26
C TYR A 176 -21.67 -2.22 1.46
N LEU A 177 -20.43 -1.77 1.26
CA LEU A 177 -19.61 -1.21 2.35
C LEU A 177 -20.27 0.01 2.99
N ASN A 178 -20.86 0.89 2.18
CA ASN A 178 -21.57 2.06 2.69
C ASN A 178 -22.79 1.69 3.55
N GLN A 179 -23.58 0.72 3.12
CA GLN A 179 -24.71 0.19 3.89
C GLN A 179 -24.27 -0.43 5.23
N ASN A 180 -23.03 -0.92 5.31
CA ASN A 180 -22.44 -1.49 6.52
C ASN A 180 -21.60 -0.46 7.31
N GLY A 181 -21.91 0.84 7.18
CA GLY A 181 -21.40 1.89 8.07
C GLY A 181 -20.16 2.62 7.57
N VAL A 182 -19.60 2.25 6.42
CA VAL A 182 -18.43 2.96 5.85
C VAL A 182 -18.88 4.29 5.25
N SER A 183 -18.31 5.40 5.72
CA SER A 183 -18.63 6.75 5.22
C SER A 183 -18.42 6.86 3.70
N SER A 184 -19.41 7.41 3.00
CA SER A 184 -19.34 7.65 1.55
C SER A 184 -18.20 8.59 1.16
N MET A 185 -17.78 9.49 2.05
CA MET A 185 -16.64 10.39 1.80
C MET A 185 -15.30 9.66 1.74
N ARG A 186 -15.22 8.44 2.28
CA ARG A 186 -14.03 7.59 2.23
C ARG A 186 -14.03 6.66 1.02
N LEU A 187 -15.17 6.47 0.37
CA LEU A 187 -15.35 5.50 -0.70
C LEU A 187 -15.21 6.16 -2.08
N SER A 188 -14.46 5.52 -2.96
CA SER A 188 -14.38 5.85 -4.38
C SER A 188 -14.50 4.57 -5.19
N THR A 189 -15.32 4.56 -6.24
CA THR A 189 -15.56 3.39 -7.08
C THR A 189 -15.23 3.71 -8.52
N ARG A 190 -14.54 2.78 -9.21
CA ARG A 190 -14.24 2.91 -10.64
C ARG A 190 -14.23 1.55 -11.33
N GLY A 191 -14.81 1.48 -12.53
CA GLY A 191 -14.62 0.34 -13.42
C GLY A 191 -13.50 0.63 -14.42
N TYR A 192 -12.67 -0.36 -14.68
CA TYR A 192 -11.56 -0.28 -15.64
C TYR A 192 -11.75 -1.21 -16.84
N GLY A 193 -12.83 -2.01 -16.87
CA GLY A 193 -13.00 -3.07 -17.87
C GLY A 193 -11.75 -3.95 -17.95
N GLU A 194 -11.27 -4.16 -19.16
CA GLU A 194 -10.09 -4.97 -19.48
C GLU A 194 -8.77 -4.17 -19.54
N SER A 195 -8.82 -2.85 -19.31
CA SER A 195 -7.69 -1.93 -19.57
C SER A 195 -6.51 -2.05 -18.61
N GLN A 196 -6.65 -2.80 -17.51
CA GLN A 196 -5.64 -2.98 -16.46
C GLN A 196 -5.48 -4.47 -16.11
N PRO A 197 -4.97 -5.31 -17.03
CA PRO A 197 -4.75 -6.72 -16.77
C PRO A 197 -3.57 -6.94 -15.81
N VAL A 198 -3.70 -7.90 -14.91
CA VAL A 198 -2.62 -8.37 -14.01
C VAL A 198 -1.96 -9.65 -14.51
N ALA A 199 -2.59 -10.32 -15.47
CA ALA A 199 -2.09 -11.54 -16.09
C ALA A 199 -2.47 -11.60 -17.58
N SER A 200 -1.88 -12.55 -18.31
CA SER A 200 -2.15 -12.73 -19.74
C SER A 200 -3.61 -13.13 -19.99
N ASN A 201 -4.29 -12.38 -20.87
CA ASN A 201 -5.63 -12.72 -21.34
C ASN A 201 -5.68 -13.91 -22.31
N GLU A 202 -4.52 -14.38 -22.77
CA GLU A 202 -4.43 -15.50 -23.72
C GLU A 202 -4.75 -16.85 -23.05
N THR A 203 -4.59 -16.94 -21.72
CA THR A 203 -4.82 -18.16 -20.95
C THR A 203 -6.06 -18.04 -20.06
N GLU A 204 -6.78 -19.15 -19.83
CA GLU A 204 -7.94 -19.12 -18.92
C GLU A 204 -7.55 -18.76 -17.49
N SER A 205 -6.39 -19.23 -17.03
CA SER A 205 -5.85 -18.88 -15.71
C SER A 205 -5.65 -17.38 -15.57
N GLY A 206 -4.99 -16.74 -16.56
CA GLY A 206 -4.75 -15.30 -16.52
C GLY A 206 -6.03 -14.48 -16.69
N ARG A 207 -6.98 -14.90 -17.52
CA ARG A 207 -8.32 -14.28 -17.58
C ARG A 207 -9.04 -14.36 -16.23
N SER A 208 -8.97 -15.51 -15.56
CA SER A 208 -9.56 -15.66 -14.22
C SER A 208 -8.96 -14.73 -13.19
N GLN A 209 -7.66 -14.44 -13.28
CA GLN A 209 -6.99 -13.44 -12.43
C GLN A 209 -7.40 -12.02 -12.80
N ASN A 210 -7.61 -11.72 -14.08
CA ASN A 210 -8.04 -10.40 -14.53
C ASN A 210 -9.47 -10.06 -14.10
N ARG A 211 -10.37 -11.06 -14.06
CA ARG A 211 -11.74 -10.92 -13.55
C ARG A 211 -11.75 -10.78 -12.02
N ARG A 212 -11.60 -9.55 -11.52
CA ARG A 212 -11.49 -9.26 -10.08
C ARG A 212 -12.07 -7.91 -9.69
N VAL A 213 -12.27 -7.71 -8.40
CA VAL A 213 -12.42 -6.39 -7.79
C VAL A 213 -11.26 -6.19 -6.82
N GLU A 214 -10.58 -5.05 -6.93
CA GLU A 214 -9.57 -4.62 -5.96
C GLU A 214 -10.16 -3.58 -5.02
N ILE A 215 -9.91 -3.73 -3.71
CA ILE A 215 -10.20 -2.72 -2.70
C ILE A 215 -8.86 -2.25 -2.14
N THR A 216 -8.49 -1.00 -2.42
CA THR A 216 -7.25 -0.38 -1.96
C THR A 216 -7.55 0.54 -0.79
N LEU A 217 -6.89 0.28 0.35
CA LEU A 217 -6.93 1.09 1.55
C LEU A 217 -5.67 1.96 1.59
N THR A 218 -5.84 3.27 1.45
CA THR A 218 -4.76 4.25 1.41
C THR A 218 -4.79 5.11 2.67
N PRO A 219 -3.69 5.22 3.43
CA PRO A 219 -3.66 6.07 4.62
C PRO A 219 -3.82 7.54 4.24
N THR A 220 -4.64 8.26 5.01
CA THR A 220 -4.89 9.71 4.79
C THR A 220 -3.89 10.61 5.50
N GLY A 221 -3.08 10.06 6.40
CA GLY A 221 -2.16 10.81 7.26
C GLY A 221 -2.85 11.54 8.43
N GLU A 222 -4.18 11.45 8.56
CA GLU A 222 -4.95 12.18 9.58
C GLU A 222 -4.92 11.54 10.97
N GLY A 223 -4.59 10.24 11.07
CA GLY A 223 -4.48 9.52 12.34
C GLY A 223 -3.43 10.05 13.32
N GLN A 224 -2.55 10.96 12.88
CA GLN A 224 -1.58 11.64 13.75
C GLN A 224 -2.12 12.93 14.40
N ARG A 225 -3.28 13.46 13.99
CA ARG A 225 -3.81 14.73 14.53
C ARG A 225 -4.64 14.57 15.81
N GLN A 226 -5.10 13.37 16.13
CA GLN A 226 -5.97 13.12 17.28
C GLN A 226 -5.23 12.64 18.55
N GLY A 227 -3.89 12.57 18.51
CA GLY A 227 -3.06 12.10 19.64
C GLY A 227 -2.23 13.19 20.33
N GLY A 228 -2.61 14.46 20.21
CA GLY A 228 -1.93 15.61 20.84
C GLY A 228 -2.56 16.03 22.16
#